data_AF-A0A1F3ABE4-F1
#
_entry.id   AF-A0A1F3ABE4-F1
#
_cell.length_a   1.000
_cell.length_b   1.000
_cell.length_c   1.000
_cell.angle_alpha   90.00
_cell.angle_beta   90.00
_cell.angle_gamma   90.00
#
_symmetry.space_group_name_H-M   'P 1'
#
loop_
_entity.id
_entity.type
_entity.pdbx_description
1 polymer ?
#
loop_
_entity_poly.entity_id
_entity_poly.type
_entity_poly.pdbx_seq_one_letter_code
_entity_poly.pdbx_strand_id
1 'polypeptide(L)' 'MTTFNDREKSFEKKFEKDQELQFKVNARRNKLLGLWAAALMGKGGADAEAYAKDVVLADFESPGDSDVVAKLVKD' A
#
# COMPACT_ATOMS: atom_id res chain seq x y z
N MET A 1 27.35 27.22 -15.08
CA MET A 1 26.12 26.59 -15.57
C MET A 1 26.09 25.11 -15.17
N THR A 2 25.86 24.81 -13.89
CA THR A 2 25.84 23.42 -13.37
C THR A 2 24.84 23.26 -12.23
N THR A 3 24.66 24.30 -11.40
CA THR A 3 23.78 24.29 -10.22
C THR A 3 22.31 23.95 -10.50
N PHE A 4 21.74 24.39 -11.64
CA PHE A 4 20.36 24.06 -11.98
C PHE A 4 20.20 22.59 -12.40
N ASN A 5 21.15 22.06 -13.19
CA ASN A 5 21.15 20.65 -13.61
C ASN A 5 21.38 19.70 -12.42
N ASP A 6 22.20 20.09 -11.45
CA ASP A 6 22.42 19.29 -10.24
C ASP A 6 21.18 19.26 -9.34
N ARG A 7 20.42 20.37 -9.29
CA ARG A 7 19.14 20.43 -8.58
C ARG A 7 18.09 19.56 -9.26
N GLU A 8 17.96 19.62 -10.58
CA GLU A 8 17.06 18.77 -11.37
C GLU A 8 17.26 17.29 -11.06
N LYS A 9 18.50 16.79 -11.20
CA LYS A 9 18.85 15.40 -10.88
C LYS A 9 18.56 15.02 -9.42
N SER A 10 18.73 15.97 -8.50
CA SER A 10 18.44 15.75 -7.09
C SER A 10 16.93 15.63 -6.83
N PHE A 11 16.12 16.42 -7.54
CA PHE A 11 14.65 16.32 -7.45
C PHE A 11 14.13 15.03 -8.06
N GLU A 12 14.65 14.60 -9.22
CA GLU A 12 14.28 13.33 -9.84
C GLU A 12 14.58 12.14 -8.93
N LYS A 13 15.81 12.07 -8.38
CA LYS A 13 16.19 11.01 -7.42
C LYS A 13 15.34 11.03 -6.16
N LYS A 14 15.03 12.22 -5.65
CA LYS A 14 14.15 12.35 -4.49
C LYS A 14 12.75 11.83 -4.83
N PHE A 15 12.20 12.23 -5.97
CA PHE A 15 10.89 11.81 -6.42
C PHE A 15 10.81 10.28 -6.60
N GLU A 16 11.80 9.67 -7.25
CA GLU A 16 11.88 8.21 -7.41
C GLU A 16 11.85 7.50 -6.05
N LYS A 17 12.69 7.95 -5.11
CA LYS A 17 12.76 7.37 -3.76
C LYS A 17 11.46 7.57 -2.98
N ASP A 18 10.85 8.75 -3.08
CA ASP A 18 9.60 9.07 -2.38
C ASP A 18 8.45 8.20 -2.92
N GLN A 19 8.36 8.01 -4.24
CA GLN A 19 7.36 7.14 -4.87
C GLN A 19 7.57 5.66 -4.50
N GLU A 20 8.81 5.18 -4.52
CA GLU A 20 9.13 3.80 -4.11
C GLU A 20 8.77 3.58 -2.62
N LEU A 21 9.06 4.56 -1.76
CA LEU A 21 8.72 4.50 -0.35
C LEU A 21 7.21 4.49 -0.13
N GLN A 22 6.46 5.38 -0.80
CA GLN A 22 5.00 5.42 -0.72
C GLN A 22 4.38 4.09 -1.14
N PHE A 23 4.83 3.51 -2.26
CA PHE A 23 4.34 2.20 -2.71
C PHE A 23 4.56 1.10 -1.67
N LYS A 24 5.77 1.02 -1.09
CA LYS A 24 6.08 0.03 -0.04
C LYS A 24 5.28 0.24 1.23
N VAL A 25 5.04 1.50 1.62
CA VAL A 25 4.27 1.86 2.82
C VAL A 25 2.80 1.48 2.63
N ASN A 26 2.21 1.79 1.48
CA ASN A 26 0.80 1.47 1.19
C ASN A 26 0.56 -0.04 1.22
N ALA A 27 1.41 -0.83 0.55
CA ALA A 27 1.31 -2.28 0.57
C ALA A 27 1.43 -2.86 1.99
N ARG A 28 2.32 -2.32 2.83
CA ARG A 28 2.47 -2.75 4.24
C ARG A 28 1.26 -2.36 5.08
N ARG A 29 0.76 -1.14 4.95
CA ARG A 29 -0.44 -0.65 5.64
C ARG A 29 -1.64 -1.53 5.34
N ASN A 30 -1.87 -1.83 4.07
CA ASN A 30 -3.01 -2.64 3.63
C ASN A 30 -2.89 -4.08 4.12
N LYS A 31 -1.68 -4.65 4.13
CA LYS A 31 -1.44 -5.98 4.72
C LYS A 31 -1.78 -6.02 6.21
N LEU A 32 -1.36 -5.01 6.98
CA LEU A 32 -1.66 -4.94 8.42
C LEU A 32 -3.16 -4.78 8.68
N LEU A 33 -3.84 -3.93 7.91
CA LEU A 33 -5.29 -3.79 7.95
C LEU A 33 -6.02 -5.11 7.64
N GLY A 34 -5.59 -5.82 6.60
CA GLY A 34 -6.16 -7.11 6.24
C GLY A 34 -5.96 -8.17 7.33
N LEU A 35 -4.78 -8.23 7.97
CA LEU A 35 -4.56 -9.14 9.10
C LEU A 35 -5.45 -8.80 10.30
N TRP A 36 -5.63 -7.51 10.60
CA TRP A 36 -6.53 -7.05 11.65
C TRP A 36 -7.98 -7.44 11.38
N ALA A 37 -8.47 -7.19 10.16
CA ALA A 37 -9.82 -7.58 9.75
C ALA A 37 -10.01 -9.10 9.73
N ALA A 38 -9.03 -9.87 9.25
CA ALA A 38 -9.04 -11.32 9.31
C ALA A 38 -9.19 -11.84 10.74
N ALA A 39 -8.48 -11.23 11.70
CA ALA A 39 -8.60 -11.59 13.11
C ALA A 39 -10.00 -11.30 13.67
N LEU A 40 -10.64 -10.19 13.26
CA LEU A 40 -12.03 -9.88 13.63
C LEU A 40 -13.02 -10.90 13.05
N MET A 41 -12.74 -11.44 11.86
CA MET A 41 -13.53 -12.48 11.21
C MET A 41 -13.24 -13.90 11.77
N GLY A 42 -12.37 -14.03 12.77
CA GLY A 42 -11.98 -15.32 13.34
C GLY A 42 -11.10 -16.17 12.43
N LYS A 43 -10.50 -15.59 11.38
CA LYS A 43 -9.56 -16.29 10.49
C LYS A 43 -8.17 -16.34 11.13
N GLY A 44 -7.48 -17.46 11.00
CA GLY A 44 -6.15 -17.68 11.55
C GLY A 44 -5.20 -18.35 10.57
N GLY A 45 -3.89 -18.29 10.87
CA GLY A 45 -2.86 -18.95 10.07
C GLY A 45 -2.89 -18.54 8.59
N ALA A 46 -2.92 -19.54 7.71
CA ALA A 46 -2.88 -19.33 6.26
C ALA A 46 -4.09 -18.53 5.72
N ASP A 47 -5.26 -18.67 6.34
CA ASP A 47 -6.47 -17.96 5.89
C ASP A 47 -6.40 -16.46 6.18
N ALA A 48 -5.78 -16.08 7.30
CA ALA A 48 -5.53 -14.68 7.62
C ALA A 48 -4.48 -14.06 6.68
N GLU A 49 -3.44 -14.83 6.34
CA GLU A 49 -2.44 -14.38 5.37
C GLU A 49 -3.00 -14.25 3.95
N ALA A 50 -3.87 -15.16 3.53
CA ALA A 50 -4.56 -15.10 2.25
C ALA A 50 -5.47 -13.87 2.19
N TYR A 51 -6.30 -13.66 3.23
CA TYR A 51 -7.17 -12.49 3.31
C TYR A 51 -6.37 -11.18 3.27
N ALA A 52 -5.25 -11.09 4.00
CA ALA A 52 -4.40 -9.92 3.97
C ALA A 52 -3.77 -9.64 2.60
N LYS A 53 -3.42 -10.68 1.82
CA LYS A 53 -2.97 -10.51 0.43
C LYS A 53 -4.09 -10.00 -0.46
N ASP A 54 -5.30 -10.53 -0.31
CA ASP A 54 -6.43 -10.09 -1.10
C ASP A 54 -6.80 -8.63 -0.80
N VAL A 55 -6.62 -8.16 0.43
CA VAL A 55 -6.81 -6.75 0.81
C VAL A 55 -5.76 -5.85 0.16
N VAL A 56 -4.50 -6.30 0.08
CA VAL A 56 -3.45 -5.56 -0.66
C VAL A 56 -3.76 -5.51 -2.15
N LEU A 57 -4.29 -6.59 -2.74
CA LEU A 57 -4.64 -6.64 -4.16
C LEU A 57 -5.83 -5.74 -4.52
N ALA A 58 -6.76 -5.52 -3.58
CA ALA A 58 -7.90 -4.63 -3.80
C ALA A 58 -7.50 -3.15 -3.97
N ASP A 59 -6.35 -2.73 -3.46
CA ASP A 59 -5.81 -1.37 -3.57
C ASP A 59 -5.39 -0.99 -5.00
N PHE A 60 -5.40 -1.92 -5.94
CA PHE A 60 -4.99 -1.70 -7.33
C PHE A 60 -6.14 -1.37 -8.28
N GLU A 61 -7.40 -1.41 -7.84
CA GLU A 61 -8.57 -1.18 -8.70
C GLU A 61 -8.82 0.31 -8.99
N SER A 62 -8.65 1.17 -7.99
CA SER A 62 -8.81 2.63 -8.08
C SER A 62 -7.69 3.38 -7.36
N PRO A 63 -7.37 4.62 -7.77
CA PRO A 63 -6.43 5.45 -7.03
C PRO A 63 -6.91 5.75 -5.61
N GLY A 64 -6.08 5.44 -4.62
CA GLY A 64 -6.31 5.78 -3.22
C GLY A 64 -6.86 4.62 -2.39
N ASP A 65 -7.28 4.93 -1.17
CA ASP A 65 -7.55 3.91 -0.14
C ASP A 65 -9.02 3.42 -0.11
N SER A 66 -9.85 3.97 -1.00
CA SER A 66 -11.31 3.79 -0.98
C SER A 66 -11.71 2.33 -1.20
N ASP A 67 -10.99 1.60 -2.04
CA ASP A 67 -11.31 0.20 -2.38
C ASP A 67 -11.03 -0.74 -1.21
N VAL A 68 -9.96 -0.47 -0.46
CA VAL A 68 -9.62 -1.21 0.77
C VAL A 68 -10.75 -1.05 1.80
N VAL A 69 -11.23 0.19 1.99
CA VAL A 69 -12.34 0.46 2.91
C VAL A 69 -13.65 -0.19 2.43
N ALA A 70 -13.97 -0.08 1.14
CA ALA A 70 -15.19 -0.66 0.57
C ALA A 70 -15.21 -2.19 0.71
N LYS A 71 -14.06 -2.85 0.49
CA LYS A 71 -13.91 -4.29 0.71
C LYS A 71 -14.15 -4.68 2.17
N LEU A 72 -13.51 -3.97 3.11
CA LEU A 72 -13.64 -4.25 4.55
C LEU A 72 -15.05 -4.01 5.09
N VAL A 73 -15.80 -3.05 4.53
CA VAL A 73 -17.19 -2.78 4.94
C VAL A 73 -18.17 -3.81 4.39
N LYS A 74 -17.84 -4.43 3.26
CA LYS A 74 -18.68 -5.43 2.60
C LYS A 74 -18.58 -6.81 3.26
N ASP A 75 -17.39 -7.14 3.78
CA ASP A 75 -17.08 -8.43 4.43
C ASP A 75 -17.51 -8.47 5.90
#